data_AF-A0ABC9IGT2-F1
#
_entry.id   AF-A0ABC9IGT2-F1
#
_cell.length_a   1.000
_cell.length_b   1.000
_cell.length_c   1.000
_cell.angle_alpha   90.00
_cell.angle_beta   90.00
_cell.angle_gamma   90.00
#
_symmetry.space_group_name_H-M   'P 1'
#
loop_
_entity.id
_entity.type
_entity.pdbx_description
1 polymer ?
#
loop_
_entity_poly.entity_id
_entity_poly.type
_entity_poly.pdbx_seq_one_letter_code
_entity_poly.pdbx_strand_id
1 'polypeptide(L)'
;MIRLIILLLGAQALHGQRRLLVLFGWLWIAAGALMLFDILQDGRSVLALDALAVILALEGLVAISAALVIGSSASRPVLLKGLGFVFMAFLMLDVPADDNIVATVVFGSALLLDGAVRIASSTVIQHSRWKGVALAGGGEILLSLMIFVGWPAPHRMTVPFCLGVMMVLSGWALLRIARRLTSFSLNQHPARQPPHPEDETAPLTVYVWTPIGAAKDPRRRYIVDRYIAAVDGGGNISTGHAALALAPDVYISHYPLNDISHSVQDFRQLLHAGEQNNVDGRFLPDLPGEIAAWCPPDKKIQFYRYNPAALRAFWLRYRQDATYNLTRRNCSTTVIGALDSALEGVLGDKHLWRRFLLLVLDPNLWMLAVLRSRGESMTWTPGLVLDYARMLQQVTERQHQRWWLKLREAWNILRFGKSQTRRQRF
;
A
#
# COMPACT_ATOMS: atom_id res chain seq x y z
N MET A 1 -3.50 3.13 -0.28
CA MET A 1 -2.72 4.39 -0.18
C MET A 1 -3.42 5.47 0.66
N ILE A 2 -4.59 5.99 0.29
CA ILE A 2 -5.21 7.13 0.99
C ILE A 2 -5.41 6.88 2.50
N ARG A 3 -5.82 5.67 2.91
CA ARG A 3 -5.91 5.32 4.34
C ARG A 3 -4.58 5.45 5.10
N LEU A 4 -3.45 5.11 4.47
CA LEU A 4 -2.12 5.30 5.07
C LEU A 4 -1.78 6.77 5.23
N ILE A 5 -2.13 7.60 4.24
CA ILE A 5 -1.92 9.05 4.34
C ILE A 5 -2.74 9.62 5.50
N ILE A 6 -4.01 9.20 5.63
CA ILE A 6 -4.88 9.63 6.73
C ILE A 6 -4.32 9.16 8.08
N LEU A 7 -3.84 7.92 8.16
CA LEU A 7 -3.19 7.38 9.35
C LEU A 7 -1.98 8.26 9.74
N LEU A 8 -1.07 8.51 8.79
CA LEU A 8 0.17 9.26 9.06
C LEU A 8 -0.06 10.75 9.34
N LEU A 9 -1.01 11.40 8.67
CA LEU A 9 -1.38 12.80 8.92
C LEU A 9 -2.26 12.97 10.16
N GLY A 10 -2.95 11.91 10.57
CA GLY A 10 -3.89 11.92 11.68
C GLY A 10 -5.31 12.28 11.23
N ALA A 11 -6.28 11.45 11.60
CA ALA A 11 -7.68 11.64 11.24
C ALA A 11 -8.25 12.99 11.73
N GLN A 12 -7.81 13.47 12.90
CA GLN A 12 -8.26 14.74 13.46
C GLN A 12 -7.77 15.96 12.66
N ALA A 13 -6.52 15.94 12.18
CA ALA A 13 -5.97 17.05 11.40
C ALA A 13 -6.75 17.25 10.09
N LEU A 14 -7.15 16.16 9.45
CA LEU A 14 -7.98 16.17 8.24
C LEU A 14 -9.45 16.53 8.51
N HIS A 15 -9.93 16.47 9.75
CA HIS A 15 -11.33 16.76 10.08
C HIS A 15 -11.70 18.22 9.75
N GLY A 16 -10.79 19.16 10.00
CA GLY A 16 -10.95 20.56 9.61
C GLY A 16 -11.10 20.77 8.10
N GLN A 17 -10.61 19.83 7.29
CA GLN A 17 -10.64 19.87 5.83
C GLN A 17 -11.76 19.01 5.23
N ARG A 18 -12.61 18.38 6.06
CA ARG A 18 -13.70 17.52 5.61
C ARG A 18 -14.61 18.20 4.59
N ARG A 19 -14.90 19.49 4.77
CA ARG A 19 -15.72 20.27 3.82
C ARG A 19 -15.08 20.34 2.44
N LEU A 20 -13.77 20.58 2.37
CA LEU A 20 -13.03 20.61 1.10
C LEU A 20 -13.01 19.24 0.43
N LEU A 21 -12.82 18.15 1.18
CA LEU A 21 -12.87 16.79 0.64
C LEU A 21 -14.27 16.45 0.08
N VAL A 22 -15.33 16.90 0.74
CA VAL A 22 -16.71 16.71 0.25
C VAL A 22 -16.96 17.53 -1.00
N LEU A 23 -16.56 18.81 -1.01
CA LEU A 23 -16.69 19.69 -2.18
C LEU A 23 -15.93 19.13 -3.38
N PHE A 24 -14.66 18.74 -3.18
CA PHE A 24 -13.85 18.14 -4.25
C PHE A 24 -14.43 16.81 -4.71
N GLY A 25 -14.92 15.96 -3.81
CA GLY A 25 -15.58 14.71 -4.17
C GLY A 25 -16.82 14.92 -5.05
N TRP A 26 -17.68 15.89 -4.71
CA TRP A 26 -18.84 16.23 -5.52
C TRP A 26 -18.47 16.88 -6.86
N LEU A 27 -17.50 17.79 -6.87
CA LEU A 27 -16.98 18.41 -8.09
C LEU A 27 -16.44 17.34 -9.05
N TRP A 28 -15.72 16.35 -8.51
CA TRP A 28 -15.13 15.26 -9.28
C TRP A 28 -16.19 14.30 -9.84
N ILE A 29 -17.23 13.99 -9.04
CA ILE A 29 -18.41 13.23 -9.52
C ILE A 29 -19.14 14.01 -10.61
N ALA A 30 -19.37 15.31 -10.41
CA ALA A 30 -20.06 16.15 -11.39
C ALA A 30 -19.29 16.21 -12.71
N ALA A 31 -17.96 16.39 -12.67
CA ALA A 31 -17.11 16.36 -13.85
C ALA A 31 -17.18 14.99 -14.58
N GLY A 32 -17.09 13.89 -13.84
CA GLY A 32 -17.23 12.55 -14.41
C GLY A 32 -18.63 12.28 -15.00
N ALA A 33 -19.69 12.74 -14.34
CA ALA A 33 -21.07 12.60 -14.80
C ALA A 33 -21.34 13.45 -16.05
N LEU A 34 -20.83 14.69 -16.11
CA LEU A 34 -20.89 15.55 -17.30
C LEU A 34 -20.17 14.89 -18.47
N MET A 35 -19.01 14.27 -18.23
CA MET A 35 -18.27 13.53 -19.25
C MET A 35 -19.06 12.32 -19.77
N LEU A 36 -19.69 11.54 -18.88
CA LEU A 36 -20.57 10.44 -19.30
C LEU A 36 -21.81 10.91 -20.06
N PHE A 37 -22.38 12.06 -19.68
CA PHE A 37 -23.52 12.64 -20.37
C PHE A 37 -23.17 13.16 -21.76
N ASP A 38 -22.00 13.80 -21.90
CA ASP A 38 -21.47 14.26 -23.19
C ASP A 38 -21.27 13.09 -24.17
N ILE A 39 -20.79 11.94 -23.69
CA ILE A 39 -20.64 10.71 -24.51
C ILE A 39 -21.98 10.23 -25.06
N LEU A 40 -23.08 10.40 -24.32
CA LEU A 40 -24.42 9.99 -24.76
C LEU A 40 -25.05 10.96 -25.76
N GLN A 41 -24.59 12.21 -25.83
CA GLN A 41 -25.20 13.24 -26.66
C GLN A 41 -24.43 13.49 -27.95
N ASP A 42 -23.14 13.87 -27.88
CA ASP A 42 -22.37 14.34 -29.05
C ASP A 42 -20.85 14.12 -28.97
N GLY A 43 -20.30 13.72 -27.81
CA GLY A 43 -18.87 13.38 -27.65
C GLY A 43 -17.88 14.55 -27.79
N ARG A 44 -18.26 15.79 -27.44
CA ARG A 44 -17.38 16.96 -27.61
C ARG A 44 -16.13 16.92 -26.73
N SER A 45 -16.16 16.15 -25.64
CA SER A 45 -15.01 15.90 -24.77
C SER A 45 -13.86 15.15 -25.43
N VAL A 46 -14.10 14.48 -26.58
CA VAL A 46 -13.05 13.82 -27.38
C VAL A 46 -11.96 14.80 -27.78
N LEU A 47 -12.31 16.04 -28.15
CA LEU A 47 -11.32 17.06 -28.55
C LEU A 47 -10.32 17.40 -27.43
N ALA A 48 -10.79 17.46 -26.19
CA ALA A 48 -9.92 17.75 -25.04
C ALA A 48 -9.01 16.55 -24.71
N LEU A 49 -9.52 15.32 -24.88
CA LEU A 49 -8.74 14.11 -24.71
C LEU A 49 -7.70 13.94 -25.82
N ASP A 50 -8.04 14.23 -27.07
CA ASP A 50 -7.11 14.20 -28.19
C ASP A 50 -5.97 15.21 -27.98
N ALA A 51 -6.29 16.42 -27.53
CA ALA A 51 -5.27 17.42 -27.20
C ALA A 51 -4.32 16.93 -26.09
N LEU A 52 -4.87 16.31 -25.04
CA LEU A 52 -4.07 15.70 -23.97
C LEU A 52 -3.21 14.55 -24.49
N ALA A 53 -3.76 13.72 -25.38
CA ALA A 53 -3.06 12.59 -25.99
C ALA A 53 -1.89 13.07 -26.86
N VAL A 54 -2.06 14.13 -27.65
CA VAL A 54 -0.96 14.74 -28.42
C VAL A 54 0.14 15.25 -27.49
N ILE A 55 -0.20 15.94 -26.39
CA ILE A 55 0.80 16.41 -25.41
C ILE A 55 1.56 15.23 -24.80
N LEU A 56 0.84 14.16 -24.41
CA LEU A 56 1.45 12.93 -23.89
C LEU A 56 2.37 12.26 -24.91
N ALA A 57 1.97 12.20 -26.18
CA ALA A 57 2.78 11.65 -27.26
C ALA A 57 4.08 12.42 -27.43
N LEU A 58 4.02 13.76 -27.46
CA LEU A 58 5.19 14.62 -27.58
C LEU A 58 6.15 14.45 -26.39
N GLU A 59 5.64 14.49 -25.16
CA GLU A 59 6.44 14.27 -23.95
C GLU A 59 7.06 12.85 -23.95
N GLY A 60 6.31 11.84 -24.42
CA GLY A 60 6.77 10.48 -24.56
C GLY A 60 7.93 10.35 -25.56
N LEU A 61 7.80 10.97 -26.73
CA LEU A 61 8.85 11.02 -27.76
C LEU A 61 10.11 11.72 -27.22
N VAL A 62 9.98 12.86 -26.55
CA VAL A 62 11.10 13.57 -25.93
C VAL A 62 11.82 12.68 -24.91
N ALA A 63 11.08 11.97 -24.07
CA ALA A 63 11.66 11.06 -23.08
C ALA A 63 12.39 9.87 -23.73
N ILE A 64 11.84 9.29 -24.80
CA ILE A 64 12.49 8.23 -25.58
C ILE A 64 13.78 8.75 -26.22
N SER A 65 13.71 9.90 -26.91
CA SER A 65 14.87 10.54 -27.54
C SER A 65 15.97 10.82 -26.51
N ALA A 66 15.63 11.41 -25.36
CA ALA A 66 16.59 11.66 -24.28
C ALA A 66 17.20 10.35 -23.74
N ALA A 67 16.39 9.29 -23.60
CA ALA A 67 16.87 8.01 -23.10
C ALA A 67 17.83 7.30 -24.09
N LEU A 68 17.56 7.41 -25.39
CA LEU A 68 18.40 6.88 -26.46
C LEU A 68 19.73 7.63 -26.55
N VAL A 69 19.72 8.96 -26.42
CA VAL A 69 20.94 9.79 -26.40
C VAL A 69 21.82 9.48 -25.19
N ILE A 70 21.24 9.19 -24.02
CA ILE A 70 21.99 8.86 -22.80
C ILE A 70 22.62 7.44 -22.86
N GLY A 71 22.05 6.50 -23.62
CA GLY A 71 22.66 5.21 -23.96
C GLY A 71 23.06 4.27 -22.80
N SER A 72 22.57 4.49 -21.57
CA SER A 72 23.02 3.75 -20.36
C SER A 72 21.88 2.99 -19.67
N SER A 73 22.20 1.98 -18.84
CA SER A 73 21.15 1.25 -18.10
C SER A 73 20.33 2.16 -17.17
N ALA A 74 20.89 3.31 -16.79
CA ALA A 74 20.22 4.34 -16.00
C ALA A 74 19.12 5.10 -16.78
N SER A 75 19.07 5.01 -18.12
CA SER A 75 17.98 5.61 -18.91
C SER A 75 16.78 4.69 -19.11
N ARG A 76 16.86 3.40 -18.72
CA ARG A 76 15.74 2.44 -18.77
C ARG A 76 14.44 2.97 -18.14
N PRO A 77 14.41 3.56 -16.94
CA PRO A 77 13.16 4.11 -16.39
C PRO A 77 12.61 5.28 -17.21
N VAL A 78 13.48 6.10 -17.80
CA VAL A 78 13.08 7.23 -18.65
C VAL A 78 12.50 6.72 -19.97
N LEU A 79 13.13 5.70 -20.57
CA LEU A 79 12.64 5.01 -21.76
C LEU A 79 11.27 4.37 -21.50
N LEU A 80 11.13 3.66 -20.37
CA LEU A 80 9.87 3.00 -20.00
C LEU A 80 8.75 4.02 -19.78
N LYS A 81 9.05 5.16 -19.13
CA LYS A 81 8.12 6.29 -18.99
C LYS A 81 7.70 6.82 -20.35
N GLY A 82 8.66 7.05 -21.25
CA GLY A 82 8.42 7.57 -22.59
C GLY A 82 7.55 6.64 -23.43
N LEU A 83 7.88 5.35 -23.46
CA LEU A 83 7.07 4.30 -24.10
C LEU A 83 5.66 4.24 -23.50
N GLY A 84 5.55 4.34 -22.18
CA GLY A 84 4.25 4.36 -21.49
C GLY A 84 3.39 5.56 -21.86
N PHE A 85 3.98 6.75 -22.04
CA PHE A 85 3.27 7.95 -22.47
C PHE A 85 2.81 7.86 -23.93
N VAL A 86 3.65 7.36 -24.83
CA VAL A 86 3.26 7.12 -26.24
C VAL A 86 2.14 6.08 -26.30
N PHE A 87 2.24 5.00 -25.53
CA PHE A 87 1.18 3.98 -25.48
C PHE A 87 -0.14 4.54 -24.94
N MET A 88 -0.11 5.34 -23.87
CA MET A 88 -1.31 5.98 -23.33
C MET A 88 -1.93 6.96 -24.34
N ALA A 89 -1.10 7.74 -25.03
CA ALA A 89 -1.55 8.65 -26.07
C ALA A 89 -2.23 7.89 -27.22
N PHE A 90 -1.64 6.77 -27.66
CA PHE A 90 -2.22 5.91 -28.69
C PHE A 90 -3.60 5.38 -28.29
N LEU A 91 -3.79 4.97 -27.02
CA LEU A 91 -5.11 4.52 -26.56
C LEU A 91 -6.14 5.65 -26.51
N MET A 92 -5.71 6.88 -26.19
CA MET A 92 -6.60 8.04 -26.04
C MET A 92 -7.02 8.67 -27.36
N LEU A 93 -6.15 8.65 -28.38
CA LEU A 93 -6.43 9.26 -29.68
C LEU A 93 -7.57 8.53 -30.38
N ASP A 94 -8.57 9.28 -30.84
CA ASP A 94 -9.58 8.74 -31.74
C ASP A 94 -8.97 8.61 -33.15
N VAL A 95 -8.59 7.38 -33.54
CA VAL A 95 -8.09 7.08 -34.88
C VAL A 95 -9.26 6.56 -35.71
N PRO A 96 -9.76 7.30 -36.71
CA PRO A 96 -10.97 6.90 -37.45
C PRO A 96 -10.88 5.54 -38.16
N ALA A 97 -9.67 5.04 -38.37
CA ALA A 97 -9.41 3.79 -39.09
C ALA A 97 -9.58 2.52 -38.22
N ASP A 98 -9.55 2.63 -36.88
CA ASP A 98 -9.53 1.45 -36.00
C ASP A 98 -10.70 1.35 -35.01
N ASP A 99 -11.62 2.33 -35.01
CA ASP A 99 -12.78 2.46 -34.08
C ASP A 99 -12.38 2.27 -32.60
N ASN A 100 -11.12 2.56 -32.28
CA ASN A 100 -10.48 2.36 -30.99
C ASN A 100 -10.63 0.93 -30.42
N ILE A 101 -10.58 -0.08 -31.30
CA ILE A 101 -10.66 -1.50 -30.92
C ILE A 101 -9.54 -1.86 -29.94
N VAL A 102 -8.34 -1.31 -30.10
CA VAL A 102 -7.21 -1.62 -29.21
C VAL A 102 -7.50 -1.18 -27.78
N ALA A 103 -8.03 0.03 -27.57
CA ALA A 103 -8.42 0.45 -26.23
C ALA A 103 -9.55 -0.42 -25.67
N THR A 104 -10.53 -0.79 -26.50
CA THR A 104 -11.60 -1.71 -26.11
C THR A 104 -11.05 -3.05 -25.60
N VAL A 105 -10.11 -3.65 -26.32
CA VAL A 105 -9.47 -4.92 -25.92
C VAL A 105 -8.67 -4.74 -24.63
N VAL A 106 -7.89 -3.66 -24.52
CA VAL A 106 -7.04 -3.40 -23.35
C VAL A 106 -7.87 -3.15 -22.09
N PHE A 107 -8.82 -2.21 -22.11
CA PHE A 107 -9.66 -1.87 -20.96
C PHE A 107 -10.62 -3.01 -20.61
N GLY A 108 -11.26 -3.62 -21.60
CA GLY A 108 -12.15 -4.76 -21.41
C GLY A 108 -11.41 -5.93 -20.75
N SER A 109 -10.25 -6.32 -21.27
CA SER A 109 -9.47 -7.45 -20.73
C SER A 109 -8.90 -7.14 -19.34
N ALA A 110 -8.45 -5.91 -19.11
CA ALA A 110 -7.95 -5.49 -17.80
C ALA A 110 -9.03 -5.57 -16.72
N LEU A 111 -10.25 -5.07 -17.00
CA LEU A 111 -11.38 -5.15 -16.08
C LEU A 111 -11.84 -6.60 -15.85
N LEU A 112 -11.85 -7.44 -16.89
CA LEU A 112 -12.18 -8.85 -16.78
C LEU A 112 -11.21 -9.57 -15.85
N LEU A 113 -9.91 -9.35 -16.06
CA LEU A 113 -8.86 -10.00 -15.29
C LEU A 113 -8.84 -9.50 -13.84
N ASP A 114 -8.98 -8.19 -13.60
CA ASP A 114 -9.06 -7.65 -12.24
C ASP A 114 -10.29 -8.20 -11.50
N GLY A 115 -11.46 -8.19 -12.15
CA GLY A 115 -12.69 -8.72 -11.57
C GLY A 115 -12.60 -10.22 -11.25
N ALA A 116 -12.04 -11.03 -12.15
CA ALA A 116 -11.85 -12.46 -11.95
C ALA A 116 -10.88 -12.75 -10.80
N VAL A 117 -9.73 -12.08 -10.76
CA VAL A 117 -8.74 -12.22 -9.68
C VAL A 117 -9.33 -11.77 -8.34
N ARG A 118 -10.11 -10.68 -8.32
CA ARG A 118 -10.76 -10.17 -7.12
C ARG A 118 -11.82 -11.12 -6.57
N ILE A 119 -12.64 -11.72 -7.44
CA ILE A 119 -13.60 -12.76 -7.02
C ILE A 119 -12.84 -13.97 -6.47
N ALA A 120 -11.86 -14.51 -7.20
CA ALA A 120 -11.10 -15.69 -6.79
C ALA A 120 -10.36 -15.49 -5.45
N SER A 121 -9.70 -14.34 -5.27
CA SER A 121 -9.02 -14.04 -4.01
C SER A 121 -10.00 -13.87 -2.83
N SER A 122 -11.18 -13.31 -3.08
CA SER A 122 -12.20 -13.12 -2.04
C SER A 122 -12.81 -14.44 -1.55
N THR A 123 -13.00 -15.42 -2.44
CA THR A 123 -13.58 -16.73 -2.11
C THR A 123 -12.61 -17.65 -1.41
N VAL A 124 -11.30 -17.55 -1.73
CA VAL A 124 -10.25 -18.34 -1.06
C VAL A 124 -9.99 -17.87 0.36
N ILE A 125 -9.90 -16.55 0.57
CA ILE A 125 -9.42 -16.00 1.86
C ILE A 125 -10.59 -15.68 2.82
N GLN A 126 -11.80 -15.44 2.29
CA GLN A 126 -13.03 -15.17 3.06
C GLN A 126 -12.89 -14.16 4.21
N HIS A 127 -12.11 -13.11 4.00
CA HIS A 127 -12.00 -11.99 4.94
C HIS A 127 -13.38 -11.36 5.25
N SER A 128 -13.51 -10.63 6.37
CA SER A 128 -14.78 -10.04 6.88
C SER A 128 -15.64 -9.27 5.85
N ARG A 129 -15.06 -8.81 4.72
CA ARG A 129 -15.75 -8.04 3.67
C ARG A 129 -15.83 -8.76 2.31
N TRP A 130 -15.61 -10.07 2.27
CA TRP A 130 -15.51 -10.84 1.03
C TRP A 130 -16.71 -10.64 0.09
N LYS A 131 -17.94 -10.56 0.63
CA LYS A 131 -19.15 -10.33 -0.17
C LYS A 131 -19.11 -9.03 -0.96
N GLY A 132 -18.67 -7.93 -0.32
CA GLY A 132 -18.57 -6.63 -0.98
C GLY A 132 -17.46 -6.58 -2.03
N VAL A 133 -16.36 -7.29 -1.79
CA VAL A 133 -15.25 -7.41 -2.74
C VAL A 133 -15.65 -8.27 -3.94
N ALA A 134 -16.37 -9.37 -3.73
CA ALA A 134 -16.91 -10.22 -4.78
C ALA A 134 -17.94 -9.46 -5.64
N LEU A 135 -18.86 -8.70 -5.03
CA LEU A 135 -19.81 -7.84 -5.75
C LEU A 135 -19.11 -6.80 -6.62
N ALA A 136 -18.05 -6.16 -6.10
CA ALA A 136 -17.27 -5.21 -6.87
C ALA A 136 -16.58 -5.88 -8.08
N GLY A 137 -16.02 -7.08 -7.89
CA GLY A 137 -15.44 -7.87 -8.98
C GLY A 137 -16.48 -8.30 -10.02
N GLY A 138 -17.70 -8.65 -9.59
CA GLY A 138 -18.82 -8.92 -10.50
C GLY A 138 -19.21 -7.69 -11.32
N GLY A 139 -19.20 -6.51 -10.71
CA GLY A 139 -19.41 -5.23 -11.41
C GLY A 139 -18.32 -4.93 -12.44
N GLU A 140 -17.06 -5.24 -12.16
CA GLU A 140 -15.94 -5.09 -13.11
C GLU A 140 -16.07 -6.05 -14.30
N ILE A 141 -16.49 -7.30 -14.07
CA ILE A 141 -16.77 -8.26 -15.15
C ILE A 141 -17.96 -7.78 -16.00
N LEU A 142 -19.04 -7.31 -15.39
CA LEU A 142 -20.18 -6.76 -16.13
C LEU A 142 -19.77 -5.56 -16.99
N LEU A 143 -18.99 -4.63 -16.43
CA LEU A 143 -18.49 -3.46 -17.15
C LEU A 143 -17.57 -3.87 -18.31
N SER A 144 -16.74 -4.90 -18.13
CA SER A 144 -15.92 -5.48 -19.18
C SER A 144 -16.75 -6.04 -20.34
N LEU A 145 -17.80 -6.82 -20.03
CA LEU A 145 -18.73 -7.35 -21.03
C LEU A 145 -19.44 -6.22 -21.80
N MET A 146 -19.87 -5.18 -21.09
CA MET A 146 -20.48 -3.98 -21.67
C MET A 146 -19.53 -3.29 -22.67
N ILE A 147 -18.25 -3.13 -22.31
CA ILE A 147 -17.22 -2.57 -23.19
C ILE A 147 -17.02 -3.43 -24.44
N PHE A 148 -16.95 -4.76 -24.30
CA PHE A 148 -16.80 -5.66 -25.44
C PHE A 148 -18.01 -5.67 -26.38
N VAL A 149 -19.21 -5.44 -25.85
CA VAL A 149 -20.44 -5.35 -26.65
C VAL A 149 -20.59 -3.99 -27.34
N GLY A 150 -19.87 -2.95 -26.88
CA GLY A 150 -20.02 -1.58 -27.40
C GLY A 150 -21.30 -0.90 -26.89
N TRP A 151 -21.77 -1.28 -25.70
CA TRP A 151 -22.93 -0.67 -25.04
C TRP A 151 -22.61 -0.44 -23.56
N PRO A 152 -22.82 0.75 -22.98
CA PRO A 152 -23.74 1.80 -23.43
C PRO A 152 -23.08 2.85 -24.34
N ALA A 153 -21.76 2.76 -24.52
CA ALA A 153 -21.00 3.66 -25.38
C ALA A 153 -20.35 2.86 -26.52
N PRO A 154 -20.30 3.40 -27.75
CA PRO A 154 -19.62 2.76 -28.87
C PRO A 154 -18.11 2.64 -28.62
N HIS A 155 -17.42 1.74 -29.33
CA HIS A 155 -16.00 1.42 -29.09
C HIS A 155 -15.06 2.62 -29.15
N ARG A 156 -15.27 3.55 -30.10
CA ARG A 156 -14.55 4.84 -30.15
C ARG A 156 -14.60 5.65 -28.85
N MET A 157 -15.67 5.50 -28.07
CA MET A 157 -15.88 6.22 -26.79
C MET A 157 -15.44 5.41 -25.56
N THR A 158 -14.79 4.26 -25.73
CA THR A 158 -14.41 3.40 -24.59
C THR A 158 -13.51 4.13 -23.59
N VAL A 159 -12.51 4.87 -24.05
CA VAL A 159 -11.58 5.61 -23.18
C VAL A 159 -12.26 6.75 -22.42
N PRO A 160 -12.98 7.68 -23.05
CA PRO A 160 -13.72 8.70 -22.32
C PRO A 160 -14.75 8.09 -21.35
N PHE A 161 -15.40 6.99 -21.75
CA PHE A 161 -16.35 6.29 -20.90
C PHE A 161 -15.69 5.71 -19.63
N CYS A 162 -14.58 4.98 -19.80
CA CYS A 162 -13.83 4.44 -18.67
C CYS A 162 -13.30 5.54 -17.74
N LEU A 163 -12.82 6.66 -18.31
CA LEU A 163 -12.36 7.80 -17.52
C LEU A 163 -13.50 8.43 -16.72
N GLY A 164 -14.66 8.66 -17.33
CA GLY A 164 -15.85 9.19 -16.67
C GLY A 164 -16.31 8.29 -15.52
N VAL A 165 -16.40 6.97 -15.74
CA VAL A 165 -16.71 5.98 -14.68
C VAL A 165 -15.68 6.03 -13.56
N MET A 166 -14.38 6.05 -13.88
CA MET A 166 -13.32 6.15 -12.86
C MET A 166 -13.40 7.45 -12.06
N MET A 167 -13.73 8.58 -12.69
CA MET A 167 -13.91 9.87 -12.00
C MET A 167 -15.10 9.81 -11.03
N VAL A 168 -16.25 9.27 -11.46
CA VAL A 168 -17.41 9.10 -10.57
C VAL A 168 -17.08 8.18 -9.39
N LEU A 169 -16.45 7.01 -9.64
CA LEU A 169 -16.09 6.06 -8.59
C LEU A 169 -15.05 6.61 -7.61
N SER A 170 -14.04 7.33 -8.10
CA SER A 170 -13.01 7.96 -7.27
C SER A 170 -13.57 9.12 -6.44
N GLY A 171 -14.45 9.95 -7.03
CA GLY A 171 -15.18 10.99 -6.30
C GLY A 171 -16.08 10.41 -5.21
N TRP A 172 -16.79 9.31 -5.51
CA TRP A 172 -17.57 8.57 -4.51
C TRP A 172 -16.69 7.98 -3.39
N ALA A 173 -15.53 7.44 -3.73
CA ALA A 173 -14.57 6.95 -2.74
C ALA A 173 -14.09 8.09 -1.81
N LEU A 174 -13.83 9.27 -2.34
CA LEU A 174 -13.48 10.46 -1.54
C LEU A 174 -14.62 10.88 -0.61
N LEU A 175 -15.88 10.89 -1.07
CA LEU A 175 -17.04 11.17 -0.22
C LEU A 175 -17.17 10.15 0.92
N ARG A 176 -16.97 8.85 0.64
CA ARG A 176 -16.99 7.80 1.68
C ARG A 176 -15.88 8.00 2.71
N ILE A 177 -14.67 8.36 2.25
CA ILE A 177 -13.54 8.67 3.13
C ILE A 177 -13.87 9.88 4.01
N ALA A 178 -14.39 10.96 3.43
CA ALA A 178 -14.74 12.17 4.16
C ALA A 178 -15.85 11.94 5.21
N ARG A 179 -16.80 11.02 4.95
CA ARG A 179 -17.83 10.63 5.92
C ARG A 179 -17.28 9.77 7.06
N ARG A 180 -16.31 8.91 6.76
CA ARG A 180 -15.69 7.96 7.71
C ARG A 180 -14.42 8.48 8.36
N LEU A 181 -14.11 9.77 8.21
CA LEU A 181 -12.83 10.33 8.64
C LEU A 181 -12.57 10.10 10.14
N THR A 182 -13.59 10.30 10.98
CA THR A 182 -13.51 10.07 12.44
C THR A 182 -13.33 8.59 12.79
N SER A 183 -13.89 7.68 12.00
CA SER A 183 -13.75 6.23 12.21
C SER A 183 -12.38 5.67 11.81
N PHE A 184 -11.53 6.46 11.14
CA PHE A 184 -10.17 6.05 10.82
C PHE A 184 -9.18 6.31 11.95
N SER A 185 -9.58 7.03 13.00
CA SER A 185 -8.70 7.26 14.14
C SER A 185 -8.58 6.01 14.97
N LEU A 186 -7.35 5.54 15.21
CA LEU A 186 -7.09 4.38 16.07
C LEU A 186 -7.06 4.82 17.54
N ASN A 187 -6.66 6.06 17.76
CA ASN A 187 -6.55 6.71 19.06
C ASN A 187 -7.72 7.67 19.28
N GLN A 188 -8.54 7.40 20.30
CA GLN A 188 -9.68 8.26 20.62
C GLN A 188 -9.25 9.65 21.11
N HIS A 189 -8.06 9.76 21.74
CA HIS A 189 -7.48 11.00 22.25
C HIS A 189 -6.01 11.10 21.79
N PRO A 190 -5.74 11.56 20.57
CA PRO A 190 -4.37 11.73 20.12
C PRO A 190 -3.71 12.87 20.91
N ALA A 191 -2.48 12.64 21.35
CA ALA A 191 -1.63 13.70 21.87
C ALA A 191 -1.43 14.75 20.77
N ARG A 192 -1.45 16.04 21.15
CA ARG A 192 -1.51 17.18 20.22
C ARG A 192 -0.28 17.31 19.32
N GLN A 193 0.79 16.59 19.62
CA GLN A 193 1.97 16.31 18.80
C GLN A 193 2.75 15.15 19.47
N PRO A 194 3.33 14.21 18.72
CA PRO A 194 4.34 13.33 19.30
C PRO A 194 5.53 14.19 19.76
N PRO A 195 6.18 13.85 20.90
CA PRO A 195 7.30 14.61 21.41
C PRO A 195 8.39 14.78 20.36
N HIS A 196 9.08 15.92 20.38
CA HIS A 196 10.24 16.14 19.52
C HIS A 196 11.33 15.12 19.87
N PRO A 197 12.13 14.65 18.89
CA PRO A 197 13.18 13.65 19.15
C PRO A 197 14.29 14.11 20.12
N GLU A 198 14.27 15.37 20.54
CA GLU A 198 15.19 15.96 21.51
C GLU A 198 14.81 15.61 22.97
N ASP A 199 13.59 15.13 23.24
CA ASP A 199 13.29 14.45 24.50
C ASP A 199 13.89 13.04 24.42
N GLU A 200 14.80 12.70 25.34
CA GLU A 200 15.49 11.40 25.49
C GLU A 200 14.49 10.23 25.64
N THR A 201 13.81 9.89 24.55
CA THR A 201 12.78 8.87 24.48
C THR A 201 13.40 7.60 23.91
N ALA A 202 13.35 6.52 24.68
CA ALA A 202 13.90 5.23 24.27
C ALA A 202 13.26 4.77 22.94
N PRO A 203 14.04 4.35 21.93
CA PRO A 203 13.50 4.10 20.59
C PRO A 203 12.47 2.97 20.60
N LEU A 204 11.31 3.21 19.97
CA LEU A 204 10.33 2.17 19.69
C LEU A 204 10.95 1.15 18.74
N THR A 205 11.06 -0.09 19.19
CA THR A 205 11.81 -1.13 18.46
C THR A 205 10.90 -2.25 17.99
N VAL A 206 11.01 -2.60 16.71
CA VAL A 206 10.42 -3.80 16.11
C VAL A 206 11.50 -4.86 15.95
N TYR A 207 11.26 -6.03 16.53
CA TYR A 207 12.10 -7.21 16.41
C TYR A 207 11.45 -8.19 15.44
N VAL A 208 12.23 -8.73 14.51
CA VAL A 208 11.73 -9.71 13.53
C VAL A 208 12.68 -10.90 13.46
N TRP A 209 12.11 -12.08 13.63
CA TRP A 209 12.69 -13.38 13.32
C TRP A 209 12.19 -13.78 11.94
N THR A 210 13.09 -13.77 10.96
CA THR A 210 12.72 -14.13 9.60
C THR A 210 12.56 -15.64 9.48
N PRO A 211 11.69 -16.17 8.59
CA PRO A 211 11.55 -17.61 8.41
C PRO A 211 12.90 -18.33 8.17
N ILE A 212 13.82 -17.68 7.46
CA ILE A 212 15.16 -18.20 7.15
C ILE A 212 16.09 -18.20 8.37
N GLY A 213 16.05 -17.15 9.21
CA GLY A 213 16.88 -17.09 10.42
C GLY A 213 16.31 -17.91 11.58
N ALA A 214 15.00 -18.19 11.55
CA ALA A 214 14.31 -19.05 12.51
C ALA A 214 14.40 -20.55 12.19
N ALA A 215 14.72 -20.94 10.95
CA ALA A 215 14.77 -22.34 10.52
C ALA A 215 16.15 -22.98 10.75
N LYS A 216 16.18 -24.22 11.27
CA LYS A 216 17.39 -25.06 11.29
C LYS A 216 17.60 -25.65 9.89
N ASP A 217 18.70 -25.30 9.24
CA ASP A 217 19.12 -25.77 7.90
C ASP A 217 18.11 -25.49 6.76
N PRO A 218 17.91 -24.22 6.36
CA PRO A 218 16.89 -23.81 5.41
C PRO A 218 17.21 -24.20 3.95
N ARG A 219 16.29 -24.93 3.29
CA ARG A 219 16.36 -25.18 1.84
C ARG A 219 15.91 -23.96 1.05
N ARG A 220 16.83 -23.22 0.44
CA ARG A 220 16.55 -21.96 -0.27
C ARG A 220 15.69 -22.14 -1.53
N ARG A 221 14.43 -21.71 -1.48
CA ARG A 221 13.54 -21.39 -2.60
C ARG A 221 13.25 -19.88 -2.60
N TYR A 222 13.83 -19.18 -3.57
CA TYR A 222 14.02 -17.71 -3.58
C TYR A 222 12.77 -16.80 -3.44
N ILE A 223 11.54 -17.31 -3.56
CA ILE A 223 10.32 -16.47 -3.56
C ILE A 223 9.31 -16.88 -2.48
N VAL A 224 9.11 -18.18 -2.24
CA VAL A 224 8.11 -18.69 -1.28
C VAL A 224 8.59 -18.55 0.17
N ASP A 225 9.88 -18.84 0.40
CA ASP A 225 10.48 -18.89 1.75
C ASP A 225 10.50 -17.53 2.46
N ARG A 226 10.42 -16.43 1.70
CA ARG A 226 10.50 -15.08 2.26
C ARG A 226 9.15 -14.59 2.81
N TYR A 227 8.03 -15.03 2.26
CA TYR A 227 6.73 -14.38 2.50
C TYR A 227 5.67 -15.25 3.15
N ILE A 228 5.75 -16.59 3.04
CA ILE A 228 4.71 -17.50 3.53
C ILE A 228 5.25 -18.35 4.69
N ALA A 229 6.31 -19.12 4.45
CA ALA A 229 7.02 -19.89 5.46
C ALA A 229 8.30 -20.49 4.86
N ALA A 230 9.33 -20.70 5.67
CA ALA A 230 10.47 -21.54 5.31
C ALA A 230 10.18 -22.97 5.78
N VAL A 231 10.43 -23.95 4.92
CA VAL A 231 10.31 -25.38 5.28
C VAL A 231 11.71 -25.89 5.62
N ASP A 232 11.88 -26.44 6.83
CA ASP A 232 13.16 -27.02 7.24
C ASP A 232 13.46 -28.34 6.49
N GLY A 233 14.67 -28.87 6.64
CA GLY A 233 15.07 -30.14 6.02
C GLY A 233 14.23 -31.35 6.46
N GLY A 234 13.46 -31.23 7.55
CA GLY A 234 12.56 -32.25 8.09
C GLY A 234 11.08 -32.08 7.69
N GLY A 235 10.73 -31.04 6.94
CA GLY A 235 9.37 -30.78 6.49
C GLY A 235 8.51 -29.91 7.42
N ASN A 236 9.06 -29.37 8.52
CA ASN A 236 8.34 -28.46 9.40
C ASN A 236 8.31 -27.04 8.84
N ILE A 237 7.18 -26.37 9.02
CA ILE A 237 6.91 -25.02 8.53
C ILE A 237 7.33 -24.00 9.59
N SER A 238 8.42 -23.28 9.36
CA SER A 238 8.81 -22.11 10.17
C SER A 238 8.24 -20.83 9.55
N THR A 239 7.33 -20.18 10.26
CA THR A 239 6.67 -18.95 9.81
C THR A 239 7.38 -17.67 10.28
N GLY A 240 8.42 -17.81 11.10
CA GLY A 240 9.12 -16.70 11.76
C GLY A 240 8.29 -16.08 12.90
N HIS A 241 8.72 -14.92 13.40
CA HIS A 241 8.00 -14.18 14.44
C HIS A 241 8.27 -12.67 14.38
N ALA A 242 7.37 -11.88 14.97
CA ALA A 242 7.56 -10.45 15.12
C ALA A 242 7.12 -9.98 16.51
N ALA A 243 7.93 -9.14 17.14
CA ALA A 243 7.64 -8.51 18.42
C ALA A 243 7.92 -6.99 18.36
N LEU A 244 7.35 -6.25 19.30
CA LEU A 244 7.55 -4.81 19.43
C LEU A 244 7.80 -4.43 20.88
N ALA A 245 8.80 -3.58 21.12
CA ALA A 245 9.18 -3.14 22.46
C ALA A 245 9.33 -1.62 22.54
N LEU A 246 8.91 -1.07 23.68
CA LEU A 246 9.22 0.27 24.13
C LEU A 246 9.58 0.20 25.61
N ALA A 247 10.81 0.58 25.94
CA ALA A 247 11.27 0.61 27.32
C ALA A 247 10.56 1.72 28.12
N PRO A 248 10.35 1.53 29.43
CA PRO A 248 10.66 0.33 30.21
C PRO A 248 9.54 -0.72 30.25
N ASP A 249 8.33 -0.40 29.80
CA ASP A 249 7.10 -1.06 30.26
C ASP A 249 6.29 -1.81 29.19
N VAL A 250 6.65 -1.67 27.90
CA VAL A 250 5.88 -2.27 26.81
C VAL A 250 6.71 -3.30 26.06
N TYR A 251 6.26 -4.56 26.13
CA TYR A 251 6.70 -5.64 25.25
C TYR A 251 5.47 -6.34 24.67
N ILE A 252 5.38 -6.38 23.35
CA ILE A 252 4.25 -6.93 22.59
C ILE A 252 4.79 -8.10 21.77
N SER A 253 4.52 -9.31 22.24
CA SER A 253 4.87 -10.56 21.58
C SER A 253 3.73 -11.56 21.84
N HIS A 254 3.03 -11.96 20.78
CA HIS A 254 1.80 -12.75 20.86
C HIS A 254 1.99 -14.11 20.20
N TYR A 255 1.81 -15.17 20.99
CA TYR A 255 1.99 -16.56 20.58
C TYR A 255 0.71 -17.37 20.82
N PRO A 256 0.52 -18.50 20.11
CA PRO A 256 -0.44 -19.49 20.55
C PRO A 256 0.01 -20.09 21.90
N LEU A 257 -0.96 -20.51 22.71
CA LEU A 257 -0.70 -21.14 24.01
C LEU A 257 -0.05 -22.52 23.81
N ASN A 258 -0.57 -23.30 22.86
CA ASN A 258 -0.07 -24.61 22.46
C ASN A 258 0.43 -24.56 21.00
N ASP A 259 1.42 -25.37 20.67
CA ASP A 259 1.95 -25.44 19.30
C ASP A 259 0.88 -25.92 18.33
N ILE A 260 0.73 -25.20 17.21
CA ILE A 260 -0.22 -25.54 16.15
C ILE A 260 0.47 -26.54 15.22
N SER A 261 -0.02 -27.78 15.15
CA SER A 261 0.57 -28.84 14.32
C SER A 261 0.63 -28.46 12.83
N HIS A 262 1.82 -28.44 12.26
CA HIS A 262 2.12 -27.93 10.91
C HIS A 262 2.04 -29.01 9.82
N SER A 263 0.96 -29.79 9.74
CA SER A 263 0.76 -30.68 8.58
C SER A 263 0.40 -29.83 7.34
N VAL A 264 0.97 -30.14 6.17
CA VAL A 264 0.77 -29.36 4.92
C VAL A 264 -0.69 -29.37 4.45
N GLN A 265 -1.45 -30.44 4.78
CA GLN A 265 -2.87 -30.55 4.46
C GLN A 265 -3.73 -29.69 5.39
N ASP A 266 -3.38 -29.58 6.67
CA ASP A 266 -4.08 -28.71 7.63
C ASP A 266 -3.76 -27.22 7.45
N PHE A 267 -2.61 -26.91 6.84
CA PHE A 267 -2.16 -25.53 6.66
C PHE A 267 -3.14 -24.67 5.83
N ARG A 268 -3.76 -25.24 4.78
CA ARG A 268 -4.77 -24.50 4.00
C ARG A 268 -6.01 -24.18 4.83
N GLN A 269 -6.42 -25.09 5.69
CA GLN A 269 -7.57 -24.89 6.56
C GLN A 269 -7.26 -23.84 7.64
N LEU A 270 -6.04 -23.84 8.19
CA LEU A 270 -5.54 -22.86 9.15
C LEU A 270 -5.42 -21.43 8.60
N LEU A 271 -5.27 -21.28 7.27
CA LEU A 271 -5.26 -19.97 6.63
C LEU A 271 -6.64 -19.29 6.60
N HIS A 272 -7.73 -19.99 6.89
CA HIS A 272 -9.05 -19.36 7.01
C HIS A 272 -9.11 -18.42 8.23
N ALA A 273 -9.53 -17.18 8.01
CA ALA A 273 -9.67 -16.15 9.05
C ALA A 273 -10.93 -16.31 9.93
N GLY A 274 -11.66 -17.42 9.81
CA GLY A 274 -12.91 -17.64 10.52
C GLY A 274 -12.72 -17.98 12.00
N GLU A 275 -13.79 -17.83 12.77
CA GLU A 275 -13.81 -18.09 14.23
C GLU A 275 -13.44 -19.55 14.57
N GLN A 276 -13.67 -20.48 13.65
CA GLN A 276 -13.32 -21.90 13.80
C GLN A 276 -11.83 -22.17 13.99
N ASN A 277 -10.96 -21.23 13.61
CA ASN A 277 -9.50 -21.34 13.74
C ASN A 277 -8.94 -20.52 14.91
N ASN A 278 -9.82 -20.04 15.81
CA ASN A 278 -9.39 -19.41 17.04
C ASN A 278 -8.84 -20.46 18.00
N VAL A 279 -7.70 -20.16 18.61
CA VAL A 279 -7.08 -20.94 19.67
C VAL A 279 -6.69 -20.02 20.82
N ASP A 280 -6.44 -20.58 22.00
CA ASP A 280 -5.93 -19.80 23.11
C ASP A 280 -4.52 -19.28 22.79
N GLY A 281 -4.27 -18.02 23.12
CA GLY A 281 -2.97 -17.38 22.97
C GLY A 281 -2.37 -16.96 24.30
N ARG A 282 -1.12 -16.51 24.22
CA ARG A 282 -0.34 -15.99 25.34
C ARG A 282 0.50 -14.80 24.91
N PHE A 283 0.76 -13.91 25.85
CA PHE A 283 1.65 -12.77 25.65
C PHE A 283 2.95 -13.00 26.43
N LEU A 284 4.10 -12.85 25.76
CA LEU A 284 5.39 -12.97 26.43
C LEU A 284 5.71 -11.68 27.20
N PRO A 285 6.38 -11.78 28.37
CA PRO A 285 6.58 -10.64 29.26
C PRO A 285 7.70 -9.70 28.80
N ASP A 286 8.79 -10.23 28.25
CA ASP A 286 9.97 -9.46 27.89
C ASP A 286 10.82 -10.17 26.80
N LEU A 287 11.74 -9.39 26.21
CA LEU A 287 12.65 -9.87 25.18
C LEU A 287 13.69 -10.86 25.73
N PRO A 288 14.38 -10.62 26.87
CA PRO A 288 15.35 -11.57 27.41
C PRO A 288 14.78 -12.99 27.60
N GLY A 289 13.56 -13.10 28.12
CA GLY A 289 12.85 -14.37 28.30
C GLY A 289 12.51 -15.05 26.97
N GLU A 290 12.11 -14.27 25.96
CA GLU A 290 11.85 -14.82 24.61
C GLU A 290 13.14 -15.33 23.94
N ILE A 291 14.25 -14.59 24.08
CA ILE A 291 15.56 -15.01 23.56
C ILE A 291 16.03 -16.28 24.27
N ALA A 292 15.86 -16.37 25.60
CA ALA A 292 16.23 -17.53 26.38
C ALA A 292 15.39 -18.77 26.04
N ALA A 293 14.10 -18.58 25.71
CA ALA A 293 13.20 -19.67 25.35
C ALA A 293 13.40 -20.18 23.91
N TRP A 294 13.84 -19.32 22.99
CA TRP A 294 13.92 -19.67 21.56
C TRP A 294 15.23 -19.27 20.88
N CYS A 295 15.38 -18.02 20.45
CA CYS A 295 16.58 -17.50 19.80
C CYS A 295 16.57 -15.96 19.71
N PRO A 296 17.73 -15.31 19.49
CA PRO A 296 17.78 -13.86 19.26
C PRO A 296 17.17 -13.44 17.92
N PRO A 297 16.58 -12.23 17.81
CA PRO A 297 16.00 -11.72 16.58
C PRO A 297 17.05 -11.37 15.52
N ASP A 298 16.79 -11.73 14.26
CA ASP A 298 17.72 -11.48 13.13
C ASP A 298 17.76 -10.02 12.68
N LYS A 299 16.65 -9.30 12.89
CA LYS A 299 16.44 -7.93 12.41
C LYS A 299 15.79 -7.06 13.49
N LYS A 300 16.25 -5.81 13.55
CA LYS A 300 15.76 -4.75 14.43
C LYS A 300 15.47 -3.51 13.59
N ILE A 301 14.29 -2.91 13.75
CA ILE A 301 13.91 -1.62 13.15
C ILE A 301 13.55 -0.67 14.30
N GLN A 302 14.06 0.56 14.27
CA GLN A 302 13.86 1.53 15.35
C GLN A 302 13.11 2.75 14.84
N PHE A 303 12.15 3.23 15.63
CA PHE A 303 11.40 4.45 15.38
C PHE A 303 11.67 5.45 16.50
N TYR A 304 12.00 6.68 16.11
CA TYR A 304 12.28 7.82 17.00
C TYR A 304 11.14 8.84 17.02
N ARG A 305 10.22 8.77 16.05
CA ARG A 305 9.03 9.63 15.98
C ARG A 305 7.78 8.77 16.12
N TYR A 306 7.22 8.73 17.33
CA TYR A 306 6.02 7.95 17.65
C TYR A 306 5.29 8.54 18.86
N ASN A 307 4.06 8.09 19.11
CA ASN A 307 3.25 8.46 20.25
C ASN A 307 3.25 7.32 21.29
N PRO A 308 3.98 7.44 22.41
CA PRO A 308 4.07 6.39 23.43
C PRO A 308 2.74 6.16 24.17
N ALA A 309 1.92 7.20 24.38
CA ALA A 309 0.63 7.08 25.05
C ALA A 309 -0.38 6.29 24.19
N ALA A 310 -0.40 6.55 22.88
CA ALA A 310 -1.20 5.79 21.92
C ALA A 310 -0.82 4.30 21.89
N LEU A 311 0.48 4.00 21.88
CA LEU A 311 0.97 2.63 21.94
C LEU A 311 0.52 1.90 23.22
N ARG A 312 0.66 2.54 24.38
CA ARG A 312 0.22 1.98 25.67
C ARG A 312 -1.28 1.76 25.71
N ALA A 313 -2.08 2.71 25.22
CA ALA A 313 -3.53 2.58 25.13
C ALA A 313 -3.95 1.44 24.20
N PHE A 314 -3.28 1.31 23.05
CA PHE A 314 -3.46 0.16 22.16
C PHE A 314 -3.17 -1.15 22.90
N TRP A 315 -2.04 -1.23 23.59
CA TRP A 315 -1.63 -2.45 24.27
C TRP A 315 -2.59 -2.87 25.39
N LEU A 316 -2.99 -1.91 26.25
CA LEU A 316 -3.96 -2.14 27.32
C LEU A 316 -5.29 -2.69 26.82
N ARG A 317 -5.77 -2.18 25.67
CA ARG A 317 -7.00 -2.69 25.04
C ARG A 317 -6.77 -4.04 24.36
N TYR A 318 -5.67 -4.19 23.62
CA TYR A 318 -5.41 -5.40 22.85
C TYR A 318 -5.25 -6.63 23.74
N ARG A 319 -4.54 -6.49 24.88
CA ARG A 319 -4.21 -7.59 25.80
C ARG A 319 -5.39 -8.14 26.61
N GLN A 320 -6.57 -7.53 26.54
CA GLN A 320 -7.78 -7.99 27.24
C GLN A 320 -8.33 -9.29 26.64
N ASP A 321 -8.01 -9.56 25.37
CA ASP A 321 -8.40 -10.76 24.65
C ASP A 321 -7.13 -11.52 24.25
N ALA A 322 -6.94 -12.71 24.79
CA ALA A 322 -5.77 -13.54 24.50
C ALA A 322 -5.99 -14.47 23.28
N THR A 323 -7.13 -14.37 22.59
CA THR A 323 -7.40 -15.23 21.43
C THR A 323 -6.31 -15.10 20.38
N TYR A 324 -5.80 -16.23 19.90
CA TYR A 324 -4.85 -16.32 18.81
C TYR A 324 -5.52 -16.89 17.56
N ASN A 325 -5.20 -16.32 16.40
CA ASN A 325 -5.62 -16.85 15.11
C ASN A 325 -4.55 -16.55 14.07
N LEU A 326 -4.09 -17.59 13.37
CA LEU A 326 -2.95 -17.51 12.46
C LEU A 326 -3.14 -16.45 11.34
N THR A 327 -4.37 -16.18 10.92
CA THR A 327 -4.65 -15.25 9.82
C THR A 327 -5.12 -13.88 10.32
N ARG A 328 -6.06 -13.82 11.28
CA ARG A 328 -6.64 -12.54 11.70
C ARG A 328 -5.98 -11.90 12.93
N ARG A 329 -5.33 -12.69 13.80
CA ARG A 329 -4.86 -12.25 15.12
C ARG A 329 -3.60 -13.00 15.56
N ASN A 330 -2.49 -12.69 14.89
CA ASN A 330 -1.19 -13.30 15.11
C ASN A 330 -0.15 -12.26 15.58
N CYS A 331 1.09 -12.66 15.83
CA CYS A 331 2.17 -11.76 16.23
C CYS A 331 2.35 -10.57 15.27
N SER A 332 2.31 -10.83 13.96
CA SER A 332 2.53 -9.85 12.91
C SER A 332 1.37 -8.85 12.78
N THR A 333 0.12 -9.30 12.82
CA THR A 333 -1.05 -8.40 12.82
C THR A 333 -1.06 -7.53 14.08
N THR A 334 -0.62 -8.09 15.22
CA THR A 334 -0.49 -7.36 16.49
C THR A 334 0.56 -6.26 16.40
N VAL A 335 1.76 -6.57 15.92
CA VAL A 335 2.86 -5.60 15.74
C VAL A 335 2.45 -4.47 14.80
N ILE A 336 1.78 -4.79 13.68
CA ILE A 336 1.31 -3.76 12.74
C ILE A 336 0.23 -2.88 13.36
N GLY A 337 -0.71 -3.45 14.11
CA GLY A 337 -1.73 -2.68 14.85
C GLY A 337 -1.12 -1.75 15.89
N ALA A 338 -0.09 -2.22 16.60
CA ALA A 338 0.67 -1.44 17.57
C ALA A 338 1.45 -0.29 16.90
N LEU A 339 2.14 -0.58 15.79
CA LEU A 339 2.86 0.42 15.00
C LEU A 339 1.93 1.47 14.40
N ASP A 340 0.82 1.05 13.79
CA ASP A 340 -0.18 1.96 13.23
C ASP A 340 -0.73 2.90 14.31
N SER A 341 -1.00 2.36 15.51
CA SER A 341 -1.48 3.16 16.64
C SER A 341 -0.42 4.15 17.15
N ALA A 342 0.84 3.72 17.24
CA ALA A 342 1.94 4.58 17.68
C ALA A 342 2.32 5.65 16.65
N LEU A 343 2.12 5.39 15.36
CA LEU A 343 2.52 6.27 14.27
C LEU A 343 1.37 7.11 13.70
N GLU A 344 0.16 6.96 14.23
CA GLU A 344 -0.98 7.79 13.85
C GLU A 344 -0.68 9.28 14.11
N GLY A 345 -0.84 10.11 13.09
CA GLY A 345 -0.67 11.56 13.20
C GLY A 345 0.78 12.05 13.28
N VAL A 346 1.79 11.18 13.15
CA VAL A 346 3.22 11.57 13.27
C VAL A 346 3.66 12.62 12.24
N LEU A 347 2.95 12.73 11.11
CA LEU A 347 3.21 13.72 10.05
C LEU A 347 2.19 14.87 10.02
N GLY A 348 1.33 14.99 11.04
CA GLY A 348 0.28 16.01 11.15
C GLY A 348 0.81 17.41 11.51
N ASP A 349 1.53 18.05 10.59
CA ASP A 349 2.05 19.42 10.77
C ASP A 349 1.08 20.52 10.26
N LYS A 350 1.38 21.81 10.54
CA LYS A 350 0.58 22.98 10.12
C LYS A 350 0.26 23.07 8.62
N HIS A 351 1.08 22.46 7.75
CA HIS A 351 0.94 22.50 6.28
C HIS A 351 0.38 21.20 5.70
N LEU A 352 -0.81 20.80 6.15
CA LEU A 352 -1.44 19.50 5.82
C LEU A 352 -1.54 19.22 4.32
N TRP A 353 -1.99 20.19 3.51
CA TRP A 353 -2.14 19.99 2.06
C TRP A 353 -0.80 19.80 1.35
N ARG A 354 0.22 20.57 1.74
CA ARG A 354 1.58 20.40 1.19
C ARG A 354 2.12 19.01 1.55
N ARG A 355 1.93 18.56 2.80
CA ARG A 355 2.39 17.23 3.23
C ARG A 355 1.61 16.11 2.54
N PHE A 356 0.30 16.27 2.38
CA PHE A 356 -0.55 15.36 1.64
C PHE A 356 -0.05 15.19 0.20
N LEU A 357 0.20 16.29 -0.52
CA LEU A 357 0.72 16.24 -1.89
C LEU A 357 2.11 15.59 -1.94
N LEU A 358 3.02 15.94 -1.03
CA LEU A 358 4.34 15.32 -0.96
C LEU A 358 4.29 13.82 -0.67
N LEU A 359 3.31 13.36 0.13
CA LEU A 359 3.09 11.95 0.42
C LEU A 359 2.47 11.22 -0.78
N VAL A 360 1.48 11.81 -1.46
CA VAL A 360 0.91 11.26 -2.70
C VAL A 360 1.97 11.13 -3.79
N LEU A 361 2.94 12.03 -3.85
CA LEU A 361 4.04 11.98 -4.83
C LEU A 361 5.25 11.14 -4.37
N ASP A 362 5.24 10.57 -3.16
CA ASP A 362 6.35 9.77 -2.65
C ASP A 362 6.24 8.30 -3.11
N PRO A 363 7.10 7.80 -4.01
CA PRO A 363 7.03 6.41 -4.48
C PRO A 363 7.22 5.39 -3.34
N ASN A 364 7.87 5.80 -2.24
CA ASN A 364 8.02 4.96 -1.06
C ASN A 364 6.67 4.66 -0.39
N LEU A 365 5.78 5.64 -0.38
CA LEU A 365 4.42 5.47 0.14
C LEU A 365 3.60 4.53 -0.77
N TRP A 366 3.87 4.53 -2.07
CA TRP A 366 3.18 3.64 -3.02
C TRP A 366 3.59 2.19 -2.76
N MET A 367 4.90 1.95 -2.59
CA MET A 367 5.42 0.65 -2.17
C MET A 367 4.86 0.23 -0.81
N LEU A 368 4.80 1.15 0.15
CA LEU A 368 4.18 0.92 1.46
C LEU A 368 2.70 0.53 1.33
N ALA A 369 1.96 1.18 0.43
CA ALA A 369 0.56 0.86 0.15
C ALA A 369 0.38 -0.53 -0.48
N VAL A 370 1.28 -0.93 -1.38
CA VAL A 370 1.30 -2.29 -1.95
C VAL A 370 1.56 -3.33 -0.87
N LEU A 371 2.58 -3.11 -0.02
CA LEU A 371 2.91 -4.00 1.09
C LEU A 371 1.74 -4.16 2.06
N ARG A 372 1.09 -3.05 2.43
CA ARG A 372 -0.10 -3.08 3.27
C ARG A 372 -1.25 -3.85 2.62
N SER A 373 -1.51 -3.59 1.34
CA SER A 373 -2.58 -4.28 0.62
C SER A 373 -2.37 -5.79 0.61
N ARG A 374 -1.11 -6.26 0.50
CA ARG A 374 -0.77 -7.68 0.58
C ARG A 374 -0.97 -8.25 1.99
N GLY A 375 -0.51 -7.54 3.02
CA GLY A 375 -0.70 -7.97 4.42
C GLY A 375 -2.17 -8.04 4.82
N GLU A 376 -2.98 -7.07 4.40
CA GLU A 376 -4.43 -7.07 4.63
C GLU A 376 -5.17 -8.14 3.82
N SER A 377 -4.68 -8.53 2.64
CA SER A 377 -5.34 -9.52 1.78
C SER A 377 -4.96 -10.96 2.10
N MET A 378 -3.70 -11.26 2.45
CA MET A 378 -3.19 -12.63 2.59
C MET A 378 -2.93 -13.09 4.02
N THR A 379 -2.86 -12.15 4.98
CA THR A 379 -2.32 -12.25 6.36
C THR A 379 -0.99 -11.51 6.49
N TRP A 380 -0.78 -10.90 7.65
CA TRP A 380 0.51 -10.34 8.00
C TRP A 380 1.44 -11.48 8.43
N THR A 381 2.60 -11.55 7.79
CA THR A 381 3.69 -12.47 8.13
C THR A 381 4.94 -11.69 8.57
N PRO A 382 5.85 -12.29 9.34
CA PRO A 382 7.07 -11.62 9.81
C PRO A 382 7.91 -11.00 8.69
N GLY A 383 7.99 -11.68 7.53
CA GLY A 383 8.65 -11.13 6.34
C GLY A 383 7.98 -9.85 5.81
N LEU A 384 6.64 -9.82 5.75
CA LEU A 384 5.89 -8.61 5.37
C LEU A 384 6.02 -7.50 6.42
N VAL A 385 6.03 -7.84 7.71
CA VAL A 385 6.25 -6.87 8.80
C VAL A 385 7.60 -6.20 8.66
N LEU A 386 8.67 -6.97 8.39
CA LEU A 386 10.01 -6.43 8.19
C LEU A 386 10.06 -5.42 7.04
N ASP A 387 9.52 -5.81 5.88
CA ASP A 387 9.55 -4.97 4.68
C ASP A 387 8.66 -3.73 4.86
N TYR A 388 7.48 -3.89 5.49
CA TYR A 388 6.59 -2.79 5.81
C TYR A 388 7.20 -1.82 6.83
N ALA A 389 7.74 -2.31 7.96
CA ALA A 389 8.33 -1.49 9.01
C ALA A 389 9.54 -0.69 8.50
N ARG A 390 10.41 -1.29 7.69
CA ARG A 390 11.51 -0.58 7.03
C ARG A 390 11.01 0.52 6.10
N MET A 391 10.01 0.22 5.29
CA MET A 391 9.46 1.19 4.35
C MET A 391 8.76 2.33 5.09
N LEU A 392 8.07 2.01 6.18
CA LEU A 392 7.38 2.97 7.04
C LEU A 392 8.38 3.91 7.73
N GLN A 393 9.46 3.37 8.31
CA GLN A 393 10.55 4.15 8.91
C GLN A 393 11.14 5.15 7.91
N GLN A 394 11.34 4.72 6.66
CA GLN A 394 11.85 5.60 5.61
C GLN A 394 10.90 6.76 5.28
N VAL A 395 9.58 6.52 5.29
CA VAL A 395 8.55 7.53 5.03
C VAL A 395 8.39 8.48 6.22
N THR A 396 8.45 8.00 7.46
CA THR A 396 8.18 8.81 8.66
C THR A 396 9.39 9.64 9.13
N GLU A 397 10.60 9.08 9.04
CA GLU A 397 11.80 9.72 9.61
C GLU A 397 12.64 10.46 8.57
N ARG A 398 12.77 9.91 7.35
CA ARG A 398 13.74 10.39 6.35
C ARG A 398 13.14 11.26 5.25
N GLN A 399 11.88 11.69 5.36
CA GLN A 399 11.19 12.40 4.28
C GLN A 399 11.87 13.73 3.92
N HIS A 400 12.29 14.54 4.89
CA HIS A 400 12.80 15.89 4.61
C HIS A 400 14.19 15.88 3.98
N GLN A 401 15.13 15.10 4.52
CA GLN A 401 16.50 15.03 4.01
C GLN A 401 16.57 14.55 2.55
N ARG A 402 15.66 13.64 2.16
CA ARG A 402 15.66 13.04 0.81
C ARG A 402 15.18 13.98 -0.29
N TRP A 403 14.13 14.76 -0.07
CA TRP A 403 13.67 15.71 -1.08
C TRP A 403 14.71 16.78 -1.33
N TRP A 404 15.38 17.28 -0.28
CA TRP A 404 16.49 18.22 -0.43
C TRP A 404 17.70 17.61 -1.13
N LEU A 405 18.07 16.36 -0.80
CA LEU A 405 19.15 15.66 -1.51
C LEU A 405 18.82 15.44 -2.99
N LYS A 406 17.59 14.99 -3.31
CA LYS A 406 17.14 14.79 -4.69
C LYS A 406 17.00 16.09 -5.47
N LEU A 407 16.48 17.15 -4.85
CA LEU A 407 16.41 18.48 -5.46
C LEU A 407 17.81 19.05 -5.68
N ARG A 408 18.74 18.84 -4.75
CA ARG A 408 20.13 19.26 -4.88
C ARG A 408 20.86 18.45 -5.96
N GLU A 409 20.62 17.14 -6.06
CA GLU A 409 21.13 16.31 -7.16
C GLU A 409 20.53 16.74 -8.50
N ALA A 410 19.21 16.95 -8.58
CA ALA A 410 18.56 17.44 -9.79
C ALA A 410 19.06 18.83 -10.19
N TRP A 411 19.23 19.74 -9.22
CA TRP A 411 19.81 21.07 -9.42
C TRP A 411 21.27 20.99 -9.86
N ASN A 412 22.07 20.09 -9.29
CA ASN A 412 23.45 19.88 -9.70
C ASN A 412 23.55 19.28 -11.11
N ILE A 413 22.65 18.36 -11.47
CA ILE A 413 22.54 17.80 -12.83
C ILE A 413 22.12 18.88 -13.83
N LEU A 414 21.16 19.73 -13.46
CA LEU A 414 20.68 20.85 -14.29
C LEU A 414 21.73 21.97 -14.45
N ARG A 415 22.51 22.25 -13.40
CA ARG A 415 23.46 23.38 -13.39
C ARG A 415 24.84 23.04 -13.95
N PHE A 416 25.29 21.79 -13.84
CA PHE A 416 26.66 21.41 -14.20
C PHE A 416 26.75 20.31 -15.26
N GLY A 417 25.62 19.79 -15.75
CA GLY A 417 25.63 18.53 -16.51
C GLY A 417 26.14 17.38 -15.64
N LYS A 418 26.00 16.13 -16.10
CA LYS A 418 26.52 14.97 -15.35
C LYS A 418 28.05 15.10 -15.19
N SER A 419 28.53 15.61 -14.05
CA SER A 419 29.94 15.39 -13.69
C SER A 419 30.10 13.90 -13.47
N GLN A 420 30.86 13.23 -14.33
CA GLN A 420 31.30 11.86 -14.10
C GLN A 420 32.02 11.82 -12.75
N THR A 421 31.36 11.33 -11.71
CA THR A 421 32.00 11.02 -10.44
C THR A 421 32.94 9.85 -10.70
N ARG A 422 34.21 10.19 -10.88
CA ARG A 422 35.35 9.30 -11.02
C ARG A 422 35.33 8.29 -9.87
N ARG A 423 35.09 7.01 -10.19
CA ARG A 423 35.34 5.88 -9.29
C ARG A 423 36.79 5.98 -8.83
N GLN A 424 37.03 6.43 -7.61
CA GLN A 424 38.29 6.13 -6.93
C GLN A 424 38.16 4.73 -6.34
N ARG A 425 38.89 3.80 -6.96
CA ARG A 425 39.35 2.57 -6.32
C ARG A 425 40.19 2.99 -5.11
N PHE A 426 39.88 2.47 -3.94
CA PHE A 426 40.80 1.73 -3.07
C PHE A 426 39.98 0.79 -2.20
#